data_AF-A0A0Q7PMM4-F1
#
_entry.id   AF-A0A0Q7PMM4-F1
#
_cell.length_a   1.000
_cell.length_b   1.000
_cell.length_c   1.000
_cell.angle_alpha   90.00
_cell.angle_beta   90.00
_cell.angle_gamma   90.00
#
_symmetry.space_group_name_H-M   'P 1'
#
loop_
_entity.id
_entity.type
_entity.pdbx_description
1 polymer ?
#
loop_
_entity_poly.entity_id
_entity_poly.type
_entity_poly.pdbx_seq_one_letter_code
_entity_poly.pdbx_strand_id
1 'polypeptide(L)'
;MADSGKEAGSPAIRFTSIALGGLLAACLEMAPGPATAARVCERIPQSPPSYASRIAAVACAENSLWYSPFIDEQGRLASLSVAETERVRLQDGATLAWQRVAEYWKGSGLLAQMSYFPGANDCSYGETQHLPAASCRAFLTDTPWSAAFVSFVMNRAGLPGFSASASHIDFIRDAYANPGSPYALHDPDTTTPGAGDLLCFRRGGTPIGPQGLREMLASGSAEGMNMHCDIVVAANPGGDGKLYLVGGNVLQGVTMRVLPLNRSGMIWGLPRKTSNPVDCQPGNAAACSFNRQDWVALLKLKPLPAPSGPLPMPDTLSQQCCTQCPLPMPADMKRCPVLERPVDMQPGSSAP
;
A
#
# COMPACT_ATOMS: atom_id res chain seq x y z
N MET A 1 56.63 -61.00 -20.17
CA MET A 1 56.86 -61.93 -19.05
C MET A 1 57.79 -61.19 -18.10
N ALA A 2 57.21 -60.40 -17.18
CA ALA A 2 56.75 -60.82 -15.84
C ALA A 2 57.85 -60.36 -14.84
N ASP A 3 57.58 -59.75 -13.70
CA ASP A 3 56.35 -59.55 -12.97
C ASP A 3 56.56 -58.44 -11.93
N SER A 4 55.46 -57.77 -11.59
CA SER A 4 55.02 -57.06 -10.37
C SER A 4 55.91 -57.18 -9.12
N GLY A 5 56.00 -56.23 -8.16
CA GLY A 5 55.17 -55.11 -7.72
C GLY A 5 55.50 -54.89 -6.23
N LYS A 6 55.90 -53.68 -5.80
CA LYS A 6 55.20 -52.77 -4.84
C LYS A 6 54.58 -53.48 -3.61
N GLU A 7 54.80 -53.08 -2.35
CA GLU A 7 55.05 -51.78 -1.71
C GLU A 7 55.78 -51.95 -0.36
N ALA A 8 56.44 -50.88 0.13
CA ALA A 8 56.21 -50.27 1.45
C ALA A 8 57.44 -49.47 1.93
N GLY A 9 57.20 -48.33 2.57
CA GLY A 9 58.18 -47.70 3.48
C GLY A 9 58.50 -46.24 3.18
N SER A 10 57.66 -45.33 3.68
CA SER A 10 57.95 -43.90 3.78
C SER A 10 59.00 -43.64 4.88
N PRO A 11 60.08 -42.87 4.64
CA PRO A 11 60.98 -42.43 5.69
C PRO A 11 60.63 -41.01 6.19
N ALA A 12 60.97 -40.79 7.46
CA ALA A 12 60.86 -39.56 8.22
C ALA A 12 61.56 -38.34 7.58
N ILE A 13 61.30 -37.12 8.10
CA ILE A 13 62.31 -36.20 8.68
C ILE A 13 61.86 -34.71 8.73
N ARG A 14 62.14 -34.08 9.89
CA ARG A 14 62.38 -32.66 10.23
C ARG A 14 61.24 -31.64 10.21
N PHE A 15 60.88 -31.23 11.43
CA PHE A 15 60.27 -29.94 11.74
C PHE A 15 61.26 -28.80 11.46
N THR A 16 60.87 -27.92 10.55
CA THR A 16 61.53 -26.62 10.33
C THR A 16 60.50 -25.55 10.66
N SER A 17 60.81 -24.73 11.66
CA SER A 17 60.01 -23.56 12.05
C SER A 17 60.00 -22.54 10.92
N ILE A 18 58.83 -22.28 10.32
CA ILE A 18 58.61 -21.16 9.41
C ILE A 18 57.65 -20.19 10.09
N ALA A 19 58.08 -18.93 10.11
CA ALA A 19 57.48 -17.78 10.76
C ALA A 19 56.00 -17.58 10.39
N LEU A 20 55.18 -17.32 11.41
CA LEU A 20 53.80 -16.87 11.29
C LEU A 20 53.79 -15.43 10.76
N GLY A 21 53.84 -15.26 9.44
CA GLY A 21 53.59 -13.99 8.77
C GLY A 21 52.08 -13.71 8.77
N GLY A 22 51.66 -12.70 9.54
CA GLY A 22 50.27 -12.33 9.70
C GLY A 22 49.60 -11.89 8.38
N LEU A 23 48.61 -12.67 7.94
CA LEU A 23 47.55 -12.15 7.08
C LEU A 23 46.51 -11.45 7.97
N LEU A 24 46.65 -10.12 8.13
CA LEU A 24 45.51 -9.29 8.51
C LEU A 24 44.55 -9.26 7.32
N ALA A 25 43.50 -10.06 7.40
CA ALA A 25 42.36 -9.98 6.51
C ALA A 25 41.72 -8.59 6.67
N ALA A 26 41.87 -7.75 5.66
CA ALA A 26 41.09 -6.53 5.53
C ALA A 26 39.63 -6.90 5.22
N CYS A 27 38.87 -7.24 6.27
CA CYS A 27 37.42 -7.23 6.22
C CYS A 27 36.98 -5.79 6.04
N LEU A 28 36.85 -5.35 4.79
CA LEU A 28 36.20 -4.10 4.45
C LEU A 28 34.74 -4.25 4.89
N GLU A 29 34.40 -3.72 6.05
CA GLU A 29 33.02 -3.62 6.51
C GLU A 29 32.23 -2.84 5.46
N MET A 30 31.46 -3.55 4.65
CA MET A 30 30.42 -2.94 3.84
C MET A 30 29.39 -2.38 4.81
N ALA A 31 29.54 -1.11 5.18
CA ALA A 31 28.51 -0.39 5.89
C ALA A 31 27.19 -0.56 5.10
N PRO A 32 26.12 -1.06 5.72
CA PRO A 32 24.83 -1.15 5.03
C PRO A 32 24.45 0.26 4.58
N GLY A 33 24.25 0.42 3.26
CA GLY A 33 23.78 1.69 2.70
C GLY A 33 22.49 2.14 3.40
N PRO A 34 22.25 3.46 3.51
CA PRO A 34 21.08 3.97 4.23
C PRO A 34 19.80 3.37 3.64
N ALA A 35 18.98 2.73 4.50
CA ALA A 35 17.74 2.10 4.11
C ALA A 35 16.82 3.12 3.39
N THR A 36 16.54 2.86 2.10
CA THR A 36 15.92 3.84 1.19
C THR A 36 14.39 3.80 1.18
N ALA A 37 13.76 2.69 1.55
CA ALA A 37 12.30 2.52 1.41
C ALA A 37 11.49 3.52 2.27
N ALA A 38 11.91 3.77 3.51
CA ALA A 38 11.24 4.70 4.43
C ALA A 38 11.26 6.17 3.94
N ARG A 39 12.12 6.51 2.98
CA ARG A 39 12.28 7.89 2.47
C ARG A 39 11.65 8.12 1.09
N VAL A 40 10.91 7.17 0.53
CA VAL A 40 10.36 7.36 -0.83
C VAL A 40 9.29 8.44 -0.83
N CYS A 41 8.35 8.37 0.10
CA CYS A 41 7.30 9.38 0.27
C CYS A 41 7.84 10.78 0.63
N GLU A 42 8.95 10.85 1.35
CA GLU A 42 9.65 12.11 1.66
C GLU A 42 10.38 12.71 0.45
N ARG A 43 10.69 11.89 -0.56
CA ARG A 43 11.45 12.27 -1.75
C ARG A 43 10.58 12.65 -2.94
N ILE A 44 9.26 12.61 -2.82
CA ILE A 44 8.34 12.98 -3.90
C ILE A 44 8.38 14.50 -4.08
N PRO A 45 8.79 15.01 -5.27
CA PRO A 45 8.81 16.43 -5.55
C PRO A 45 7.40 17.01 -5.39
N GLN A 46 7.25 17.98 -4.49
CA GLN A 46 5.96 18.66 -4.24
C GLN A 46 5.69 19.80 -5.23
N SER A 47 6.65 20.12 -6.11
CA SER A 47 6.62 21.26 -7.03
C SER A 47 7.17 20.90 -8.42
N PRO A 48 6.57 21.41 -9.52
CA PRO A 48 5.34 22.22 -9.55
C PRO A 48 4.11 21.40 -9.13
N PRO A 49 3.08 22.04 -8.53
CA PRO A 49 1.90 21.33 -8.08
C PRO A 49 1.16 20.73 -9.28
N SER A 50 0.91 19.43 -9.23
CA SER A 50 0.12 18.68 -10.21
C SER A 50 -0.88 17.79 -9.48
N TYR A 51 -1.92 17.31 -10.17
CA TYR A 51 -2.82 16.31 -9.58
C TYR A 51 -2.06 15.02 -9.20
N ALA A 52 -1.10 14.61 -10.03
CA ALA A 52 -0.21 13.48 -9.73
C ALA A 52 0.52 13.66 -8.39
N SER A 53 1.14 14.83 -8.15
CA SER A 53 1.86 15.09 -6.89
C SER A 53 0.91 15.18 -5.69
N ARG A 54 -0.31 15.72 -5.86
CA ARG A 54 -1.34 15.74 -4.81
C ARG A 54 -1.82 14.34 -4.42
N ILE A 55 -2.18 13.52 -5.40
CA ILE A 55 -2.62 12.13 -5.21
C ILE A 55 -1.53 11.36 -4.47
N ALA A 56 -0.29 11.45 -4.95
CA ALA A 56 0.85 10.79 -4.34
C ALA A 56 1.09 11.27 -2.91
N ALA A 57 1.02 12.58 -2.64
CA ALA A 57 1.20 13.13 -1.29
C ALA A 57 0.14 12.65 -0.30
N VAL A 58 -1.14 12.60 -0.69
CA VAL A 58 -2.22 12.09 0.16
C VAL A 58 -2.01 10.61 0.46
N ALA A 59 -1.79 9.78 -0.57
CA ALA A 59 -1.59 8.34 -0.39
C ALA A 59 -0.34 8.04 0.47
N CYS A 60 0.75 8.76 0.27
CA CYS A 60 1.96 8.65 1.07
C CYS A 60 1.76 9.06 2.53
N ALA A 61 1.00 10.13 2.79
CA ALA A 61 0.70 10.54 4.14
C ALA A 61 -0.11 9.47 4.89
N GLU A 62 -1.07 8.82 4.21
CA GLU A 62 -1.79 7.68 4.80
C GLU A 62 -0.86 6.48 5.05
N ASN A 63 -0.01 6.09 4.09
CA ASN A 63 0.93 4.98 4.32
C ASN A 63 1.86 5.27 5.51
N SER A 64 2.37 6.50 5.64
CA SER A 64 3.14 6.92 6.81
C SER A 64 2.33 6.76 8.09
N LEU A 65 1.11 7.31 8.14
CA LEU A 65 0.24 7.21 9.30
C LEU A 65 0.04 5.76 9.76
N TRP A 66 0.01 4.81 8.83
CA TRP A 66 -0.12 3.37 9.08
C TRP A 66 1.19 2.68 9.48
N TYR A 67 2.24 3.41 9.88
CA TYR A 67 3.59 2.92 10.18
C TYR A 67 4.37 2.38 8.96
N SER A 68 4.00 2.82 7.75
CA SER A 68 4.68 2.47 6.49
C SER A 68 4.87 0.96 6.24
N PRO A 69 3.83 0.12 6.37
CA PRO A 69 3.92 -1.28 6.01
C PRO A 69 4.20 -1.39 4.51
N PHE A 70 5.00 -2.37 4.12
CA PHE A 70 5.34 -2.56 2.72
C PHE A 70 5.56 -4.01 2.31
N ILE A 71 5.29 -4.26 1.04
CA ILE A 71 5.59 -5.47 0.29
C ILE A 71 6.84 -5.19 -0.54
N ASP A 72 7.90 -5.96 -0.31
CA ASP A 72 9.16 -5.80 -1.03
C ASP A 72 9.07 -6.26 -2.49
N GLU A 73 10.16 -6.09 -3.25
CA GLU A 73 10.23 -6.46 -4.67
C GLU A 73 9.99 -7.96 -4.92
N GLN A 74 10.34 -8.81 -3.95
CA GLN A 74 10.12 -10.25 -3.98
C GLN A 74 8.66 -10.61 -3.64
N GLY A 75 7.88 -9.64 -3.16
CA GLY A 75 6.49 -9.82 -2.78
C GLY A 75 6.31 -10.33 -1.35
N ARG A 76 7.31 -10.17 -0.49
CA ARG A 76 7.21 -10.54 0.93
C ARG A 76 6.68 -9.36 1.73
N LEU A 77 5.84 -9.64 2.72
CA LEU A 77 5.46 -8.64 3.72
C LEU A 77 6.67 -8.39 4.63
N ALA A 78 7.22 -7.18 4.56
CA ALA A 78 8.42 -6.82 5.31
C ALA A 78 8.11 -6.14 6.65
N SER A 79 6.94 -5.49 6.78
CA SER A 79 6.51 -4.82 8.00
C SER A 79 4.98 -4.77 8.08
N LEU A 80 4.41 -5.06 9.24
CA LEU A 80 3.01 -4.85 9.60
C LEU A 80 2.92 -4.64 11.10
N SER A 81 2.31 -3.54 11.53
CA SER A 81 2.21 -3.16 12.96
C SER A 81 0.79 -3.09 13.49
N VAL A 82 -0.18 -2.85 12.62
CA VAL A 82 -1.58 -2.60 13.00
C VAL A 82 -2.51 -3.03 11.87
N ALA A 83 -3.68 -3.59 12.22
CA ALA A 83 -4.72 -3.98 11.27
C ALA A 83 -5.99 -3.11 11.37
N GLU A 84 -6.77 -3.16 10.29
CA GLU A 84 -7.87 -2.26 9.92
C GLU A 84 -8.96 -2.06 10.96
N THR A 85 -9.18 -3.01 11.87
CA THR A 85 -10.24 -2.93 12.88
C THR A 85 -9.70 -2.93 14.29
N GLU A 86 -8.39 -2.75 14.48
CA GLU A 86 -7.80 -2.67 15.80
C GLU A 86 -8.11 -1.35 16.50
N ARG A 87 -8.13 -1.41 17.84
CA ARG A 87 -8.17 -0.24 18.73
C ARG A 87 -6.75 0.26 19.06
N VAL A 88 -5.76 -0.09 18.25
CA VAL A 88 -4.39 0.41 18.36
C VAL A 88 -4.32 1.78 17.70
N ARG A 89 -3.52 2.67 18.28
CA ARG A 89 -3.30 4.01 17.72
C ARG A 89 -2.30 3.95 16.57
N LEU A 90 -2.60 4.69 15.51
CA LEU A 90 -1.73 4.91 14.37
C LEU A 90 -0.52 5.77 14.77
N GLN A 91 0.39 6.00 13.83
CA GLN A 91 1.70 6.64 14.09
C GLN A 91 1.60 8.02 14.76
N ASP A 92 0.44 8.68 14.64
CA ASP A 92 0.17 9.95 15.28
C ASP A 92 -0.13 9.87 16.79
N GLY A 93 -0.17 8.67 17.37
CA GLY A 93 -0.41 8.44 18.79
C GLY A 93 -1.82 8.83 19.25
N ALA A 94 -2.76 9.12 18.33
CA ALA A 94 -4.09 9.61 18.64
C ALA A 94 -5.19 8.84 17.90
N THR A 95 -5.05 8.64 16.59
CA THR A 95 -6.09 8.04 15.74
C THR A 95 -6.13 6.54 15.92
N LEU A 96 -7.29 5.96 16.24
CA LEU A 96 -7.45 4.50 16.25
C LEU A 96 -7.54 3.97 14.82
N ALA A 97 -6.90 2.83 14.53
CA ALA A 97 -6.86 2.25 13.19
C ALA A 97 -8.26 2.06 12.59
N TRP A 98 -9.19 1.46 13.36
CA TRP A 98 -10.58 1.28 12.90
C TRP A 98 -11.30 2.57 12.57
N GLN A 99 -11.03 3.64 13.32
CA GLN A 99 -11.66 4.93 13.04
C GLN A 99 -11.11 5.56 11.77
N ARG A 100 -9.83 5.35 11.47
CA ARG A 100 -9.25 5.85 10.21
C ARG A 100 -9.87 5.16 9.00
N VAL A 101 -10.18 3.86 9.11
CA VAL A 101 -10.89 3.15 8.05
C VAL A 101 -12.33 3.64 7.89
N ALA A 102 -13.05 3.88 8.99
CA ALA A 102 -14.36 4.54 8.94
C ALA A 102 -14.28 5.93 8.28
N GLU A 103 -13.19 6.68 8.50
CA GLU A 103 -12.96 7.97 7.87
C GLU A 103 -12.74 7.89 6.35
N TYR A 104 -12.16 6.81 5.83
CA TYR A 104 -12.11 6.62 4.37
C TYR A 104 -13.51 6.46 3.76
N TRP A 105 -14.42 5.77 4.44
CA TRP A 105 -15.82 5.67 4.01
C TRP A 105 -16.56 7.01 4.10
N LYS A 106 -16.34 7.78 5.18
CA LYS A 106 -16.96 9.10 5.36
C LYS A 106 -16.42 10.12 4.35
N GLY A 107 -15.09 10.26 4.27
CA GLY A 107 -14.41 11.24 3.41
C GLY A 107 -14.47 10.92 1.92
N SER A 108 -14.75 9.68 1.53
CA SER A 108 -15.11 9.34 0.14
C SER A 108 -16.55 9.72 -0.22
N GLY A 109 -17.41 10.00 0.78
CA GLY A 109 -18.84 10.25 0.59
C GLY A 109 -19.67 8.98 0.33
N LEU A 110 -19.07 7.80 0.47
CA LEU A 110 -19.69 6.52 0.10
C LEU A 110 -20.44 5.84 1.25
N LEU A 111 -20.20 6.24 2.50
CA LEU A 111 -20.78 5.57 3.67
C LEU A 111 -22.31 5.44 3.62
N ALA A 112 -23.02 6.48 3.16
CA ALA A 112 -24.48 6.45 3.07
C ALA A 112 -25.00 5.41 2.07
N GLN A 113 -24.26 5.16 0.98
CA GLN A 113 -24.59 4.14 -0.02
C GLN A 113 -24.42 2.72 0.56
N MET A 114 -23.64 2.59 1.64
CA MET A 114 -23.41 1.33 2.34
C MET A 114 -24.45 1.07 3.44
N SER A 115 -25.47 1.91 3.61
CA SER A 115 -26.45 1.83 4.72
C SER A 115 -27.24 0.52 4.81
N TYR A 116 -27.29 -0.26 3.72
CA TYR A 116 -27.89 -1.60 3.71
C TYR A 116 -27.01 -2.67 4.40
N PHE A 117 -25.70 -2.44 4.51
CA PHE A 117 -24.79 -3.36 5.18
C PHE A 117 -24.90 -3.20 6.71
N PRO A 118 -25.05 -4.30 7.48
CA PRO A 118 -25.08 -4.24 8.94
C PRO A 118 -23.87 -3.51 9.51
N GLY A 119 -24.11 -2.54 10.40
CA GLY A 119 -23.07 -1.75 11.06
C GLY A 119 -22.52 -0.55 10.27
N ALA A 120 -22.87 -0.37 8.99
CA ALA A 120 -22.39 0.76 8.20
C ALA A 120 -22.82 2.11 8.77
N ASN A 121 -24.10 2.26 9.11
CA ASN A 121 -24.62 3.50 9.71
C ASN A 121 -23.92 3.83 11.03
N ASP A 122 -23.48 2.80 11.77
CA ASP A 122 -22.83 2.98 13.05
C ASP A 122 -21.42 3.59 12.94
N CYS A 123 -20.80 3.52 11.75
CA CYS A 123 -19.53 4.19 11.46
C CYS A 123 -19.64 5.72 11.35
N SER A 124 -20.87 6.27 11.39
CA SER A 124 -21.09 7.71 11.49
C SER A 124 -20.90 8.23 12.92
N TYR A 125 -20.94 7.36 13.93
CA TYR A 125 -20.78 7.74 15.33
C TYR A 125 -19.31 7.70 15.77
N GLY A 126 -18.95 8.57 16.71
CA GLY A 126 -17.63 8.57 17.36
C GLY A 126 -17.46 7.46 18.39
N GLU A 127 -16.29 7.40 19.04
CA GLU A 127 -15.95 6.35 20.03
C GLU A 127 -16.85 6.32 21.28
N THR A 128 -17.63 7.37 21.53
CA THR A 128 -18.35 7.56 22.79
C THR A 128 -19.46 6.54 23.04
N GLN A 129 -19.81 5.72 22.03
CA GLN A 129 -20.84 4.70 22.12
C GLN A 129 -20.26 3.29 21.87
N HIS A 130 -20.26 2.43 22.89
CA HIS A 130 -19.61 1.11 22.84
C HIS A 130 -20.21 0.14 21.81
N LEU A 131 -21.55 0.10 21.71
CA LEU A 131 -22.25 -0.79 20.77
C LEU A 131 -22.06 -0.36 19.29
N PRO A 132 -22.28 0.92 18.91
CA PRO A 132 -21.96 1.42 17.56
C PRO A 132 -20.50 1.18 17.15
N ALA A 133 -19.55 1.26 18.08
CA ALA A 133 -18.15 0.97 17.76
C ALA A 133 -17.92 -0.51 17.39
N ALA A 134 -18.64 -1.45 17.99
CA ALA A 134 -18.49 -2.88 17.70
C ALA A 134 -19.11 -3.25 16.34
N SER A 135 -20.33 -2.78 16.06
CA SER A 135 -21.02 -3.03 14.79
C SER A 135 -20.33 -2.33 13.62
N CYS A 136 -19.84 -1.10 13.79
CA CYS A 136 -19.00 -0.47 12.77
C CYS A 136 -17.75 -1.30 12.47
N ARG A 137 -17.04 -1.79 13.49
CA ARG A 137 -15.85 -2.64 13.27
C ARG A 137 -16.18 -3.95 12.56
N ALA A 138 -17.35 -4.54 12.78
CA ALA A 138 -17.80 -5.70 12.01
C ALA A 138 -17.97 -5.34 10.52
N PHE A 139 -18.68 -4.24 10.23
CA PHE A 139 -18.81 -3.70 8.87
C PHE A 139 -17.45 -3.49 8.18
N LEU A 140 -16.51 -2.84 8.87
CA LEU A 140 -15.18 -2.53 8.32
C LEU A 140 -14.33 -3.78 8.04
N THR A 141 -14.57 -4.89 8.76
CA THR A 141 -13.89 -6.16 8.54
C THR A 141 -14.50 -6.91 7.35
N ASP A 142 -15.83 -6.91 7.26
CA ASP A 142 -16.56 -7.72 6.27
C ASP A 142 -16.67 -7.02 4.90
N THR A 143 -16.42 -5.71 4.86
CA THR A 143 -16.57 -4.89 3.66
C THR A 143 -15.22 -4.37 3.18
N PRO A 144 -14.71 -4.85 2.03
CA PRO A 144 -13.45 -4.36 1.47
C PRO A 144 -13.48 -2.84 1.24
N TRP A 145 -12.49 -2.12 1.77
CA TRP A 145 -12.46 -0.66 1.74
C TRP A 145 -11.40 -0.08 0.81
N SER A 146 -10.74 -0.91 -0.01
CA SER A 146 -9.68 -0.45 -0.93
C SER A 146 -10.18 0.57 -1.97
N ALA A 147 -11.40 0.42 -2.49
CA ALA A 147 -11.99 1.38 -3.42
C ALA A 147 -12.46 2.67 -2.72
N ALA A 148 -12.98 2.54 -1.49
CA ALA A 148 -13.29 3.70 -0.65
C ALA A 148 -12.02 4.52 -0.32
N PHE A 149 -10.90 3.85 -0.06
CA PHE A 149 -9.60 4.50 0.12
C PHE A 149 -9.14 5.24 -1.13
N VAL A 150 -9.18 4.61 -2.31
CA VAL A 150 -8.82 5.30 -3.57
C VAL A 150 -9.74 6.51 -3.78
N SER A 151 -11.05 6.35 -3.60
CA SER A 151 -12.01 7.45 -3.69
C SER A 151 -11.72 8.59 -2.71
N PHE A 152 -11.39 8.27 -1.46
CA PHE A 152 -10.96 9.23 -0.46
C PHE A 152 -9.71 9.99 -0.91
N VAL A 153 -8.70 9.29 -1.44
CA VAL A 153 -7.46 9.93 -1.93
C VAL A 153 -7.75 10.87 -3.10
N MET A 154 -8.55 10.44 -4.08
CA MET A 154 -8.87 11.26 -5.26
C MET A 154 -9.70 12.49 -4.88
N ASN A 155 -10.69 12.34 -4.00
CA ASN A 155 -11.48 13.45 -3.46
C ASN A 155 -10.60 14.45 -2.71
N ARG A 156 -9.70 13.95 -1.84
CA ARG A 156 -8.79 14.79 -1.06
C ARG A 156 -7.73 15.47 -1.94
N ALA A 157 -7.33 14.87 -3.05
CA ALA A 157 -6.47 15.50 -4.05
C ALA A 157 -7.22 16.55 -4.90
N GLY A 158 -8.56 16.54 -4.87
CA GLY A 158 -9.43 17.41 -5.65
C GLY A 158 -9.44 17.08 -7.14
N LEU A 159 -9.24 15.80 -7.50
CA LEU A 159 -9.12 15.37 -8.90
C LEU A 159 -10.44 15.58 -9.67
N PRO A 160 -10.50 16.50 -10.66
CA PRO A 160 -11.73 16.77 -11.39
C PRO A 160 -12.13 15.59 -12.27
N GLY A 161 -13.45 15.38 -12.42
CA GLY A 161 -14.02 14.34 -13.26
C GLY A 161 -13.93 12.92 -12.68
N PHE A 162 -13.24 12.72 -11.55
CA PHE A 162 -13.20 11.41 -10.89
C PHE A 162 -14.55 11.11 -10.24
N SER A 163 -15.11 9.94 -10.58
CA SER A 163 -16.34 9.45 -9.97
C SER A 163 -16.01 8.48 -8.84
N ALA A 164 -16.22 8.92 -7.59
CA ALA A 164 -16.02 8.06 -6.41
C ALA A 164 -16.94 6.83 -6.45
N SER A 165 -16.38 5.67 -6.11
CA SER A 165 -17.11 4.40 -6.05
C SER A 165 -16.53 3.48 -4.96
N ALA A 166 -17.40 2.64 -4.40
CA ALA A 166 -17.03 1.54 -3.51
C ALA A 166 -16.49 0.31 -4.26
N SER A 167 -16.36 0.38 -5.59
CA SER A 167 -15.93 -0.73 -6.45
C SER A 167 -14.86 -0.31 -7.46
N HIS A 168 -13.75 -1.04 -7.51
CA HIS A 168 -12.64 -0.75 -8.44
C HIS A 168 -12.99 -0.96 -9.91
N ILE A 169 -13.91 -1.88 -10.23
CA ILE A 169 -14.31 -2.09 -11.62
C ILE A 169 -15.01 -0.84 -12.20
N ASP A 170 -15.64 -0.02 -11.37
CA ASP A 170 -16.29 1.21 -11.84
C ASP A 170 -15.26 2.25 -12.31
N PHE A 171 -14.11 2.35 -11.63
CA PHE A 171 -13.00 3.20 -12.11
C PHE A 171 -12.50 2.76 -13.48
N ILE A 172 -12.39 1.45 -13.68
CA ILE A 172 -11.92 0.86 -14.95
C ILE A 172 -12.96 1.08 -16.05
N ARG A 173 -14.26 0.88 -15.77
CA ARG A 173 -15.35 1.12 -16.71
C ARG A 173 -15.44 2.59 -17.12
N ASP A 174 -15.31 3.50 -16.15
CA ASP A 174 -15.29 4.93 -16.39
C ASP A 174 -14.08 5.32 -17.27
N ALA A 175 -12.87 4.85 -16.93
CA ALA A 175 -11.66 5.10 -17.72
C ALA A 175 -11.69 4.46 -19.13
N TYR A 176 -12.48 3.40 -19.32
CA TYR A 176 -12.66 2.73 -20.61
C TYR A 176 -13.68 3.45 -21.51
N ALA A 177 -14.82 3.85 -20.96
CA ALA A 177 -15.98 4.29 -21.74
C ALA A 177 -16.25 5.80 -21.69
N ASN A 178 -15.80 6.52 -20.65
CA ASN A 178 -16.13 7.91 -20.43
C ASN A 178 -14.97 8.85 -20.84
N PRO A 179 -15.12 9.64 -21.92
CA PRO A 179 -14.11 10.63 -22.31
C PRO A 179 -13.80 11.65 -21.21
N GLY A 180 -14.80 11.98 -20.39
CA GLY A 180 -14.70 12.92 -19.27
C GLY A 180 -14.01 12.36 -18.03
N SER A 181 -13.71 11.07 -17.98
CA SER A 181 -12.91 10.47 -16.91
C SER A 181 -11.51 11.11 -16.87
N PRO A 182 -10.92 11.39 -15.71
CA PRO A 182 -9.53 11.85 -15.62
C PRO A 182 -8.53 10.75 -15.96
N TYR A 183 -9.00 9.49 -16.06
CA TYR A 183 -8.17 8.36 -16.40
C TYR A 183 -8.44 7.84 -17.81
N ALA A 184 -7.44 7.20 -18.41
CA ALA A 184 -7.55 6.37 -19.60
C ALA A 184 -7.13 4.94 -19.27
N LEU A 185 -7.85 3.94 -19.80
CA LEU A 185 -7.47 2.54 -19.64
C LEU A 185 -6.30 2.17 -20.57
N HIS A 186 -5.21 1.70 -19.99
CA HIS A 186 -4.02 1.19 -20.70
C HIS A 186 -3.65 -0.23 -20.26
N ASP A 187 -2.87 -0.89 -21.12
CA ASP A 187 -2.25 -2.18 -20.79
C ASP A 187 -0.98 -1.94 -19.95
N PRO A 188 -0.88 -2.55 -18.75
CA PRO A 188 0.28 -2.38 -17.87
C PRO A 188 1.59 -2.96 -18.43
N ASP A 189 1.55 -3.89 -19.39
CA ASP A 189 2.75 -4.51 -19.97
C ASP A 189 3.44 -3.63 -21.01
N THR A 190 2.72 -2.65 -21.58
CA THR A 190 3.19 -1.84 -22.71
C THR A 190 3.21 -0.34 -22.45
N THR A 191 2.84 0.07 -21.23
CA THR A 191 2.72 1.49 -20.86
C THR A 191 3.56 1.80 -19.63
N THR A 192 4.46 2.77 -19.74
CA THR A 192 5.29 3.26 -18.62
C THR A 192 4.42 3.89 -17.54
N PRO A 193 4.35 3.37 -16.30
CA PRO A 193 3.59 3.95 -15.20
C PRO A 193 4.22 5.26 -14.69
N GLY A 194 3.43 6.09 -14.02
CA GLY A 194 3.82 7.38 -13.45
C GLY A 194 2.99 7.72 -12.21
N ALA A 195 3.45 8.70 -11.44
CA ALA A 195 2.76 9.12 -10.22
C ALA A 195 1.31 9.56 -10.52
N GLY A 196 0.38 9.18 -9.66
CA GLY A 196 -1.06 9.45 -9.81
C GLY A 196 -1.84 8.40 -10.58
N ASP A 197 -1.17 7.47 -11.28
CA ASP A 197 -1.86 6.35 -11.95
C ASP A 197 -2.41 5.33 -10.97
N LEU A 198 -3.32 4.48 -11.44
CA LEU A 198 -3.80 3.30 -10.72
C LEU A 198 -3.35 2.03 -11.44
N LEU A 199 -2.67 1.13 -10.75
CA LEU A 199 -2.36 -0.22 -11.25
C LEU A 199 -3.35 -1.21 -10.64
N CYS A 200 -4.11 -1.88 -11.49
CA CYS A 200 -5.24 -2.70 -11.08
C CYS A 200 -5.09 -4.17 -11.44
N PHE A 201 -5.59 -5.04 -10.56
CA PHE A 201 -5.63 -6.48 -10.75
C PHE A 201 -6.99 -7.06 -10.40
N ARG A 202 -7.30 -8.22 -11.00
CA ARG A 202 -8.46 -9.02 -10.64
C ARG A 202 -8.20 -9.84 -9.39
N ARG A 203 -9.14 -9.80 -8.45
CA ARG A 203 -9.15 -10.61 -7.23
C ARG A 203 -9.97 -11.90 -7.47
N GLY A 204 -9.32 -13.04 -7.25
CA GLY A 204 -9.94 -14.36 -7.35
C GLY A 204 -10.21 -14.82 -8.79
N GLY A 205 -10.65 -16.07 -8.93
CA GLY A 205 -10.96 -16.72 -10.21
C GLY A 205 -9.74 -16.97 -11.12
N THR A 206 -10.01 -17.49 -12.32
CA THR A 206 -8.99 -17.73 -13.35
C THR A 206 -8.41 -16.41 -13.85
N PRO A 207 -7.07 -16.28 -13.97
CA PRO A 207 -6.46 -15.08 -14.54
C PRO A 207 -6.95 -14.81 -15.96
N ILE A 208 -7.32 -13.56 -16.26
CA ILE A 208 -7.82 -13.13 -17.58
C ILE A 208 -6.83 -12.23 -18.33
N GLY A 209 -5.89 -11.61 -17.61
CA GLY A 209 -4.93 -10.66 -18.19
C GLY A 209 -5.57 -9.40 -18.80
N PRO A 210 -4.75 -8.49 -19.34
CA PRO A 210 -5.24 -7.22 -19.89
C PRO A 210 -6.20 -7.38 -21.07
N GLN A 211 -5.92 -8.33 -21.96
CA GLN A 211 -6.78 -8.59 -23.12
C GLN A 211 -8.16 -9.12 -22.69
N GLY A 212 -8.21 -10.11 -21.80
CA GLY A 212 -9.47 -10.67 -21.31
C GLY A 212 -10.32 -9.63 -20.59
N LEU A 213 -9.71 -8.71 -19.83
CA LEU A 213 -10.43 -7.58 -19.25
C LEU A 213 -11.08 -6.71 -20.34
N ARG A 214 -10.35 -6.36 -21.41
CA ARG A 214 -10.92 -5.54 -22.50
C ARG A 214 -12.07 -6.24 -23.19
N GLU A 215 -11.98 -7.53 -23.44
CA GLU A 215 -13.06 -8.34 -24.03
C GLU A 215 -14.31 -8.36 -23.13
N MET A 216 -14.12 -8.48 -21.81
CA MET A 216 -15.21 -8.43 -20.84
C MET A 216 -15.85 -7.04 -20.76
N LEU A 217 -15.05 -5.96 -20.83
CA LEU A 217 -15.56 -4.59 -20.88
C LEU A 217 -16.35 -4.34 -22.17
N ALA A 218 -15.84 -4.78 -23.32
CA ALA A 218 -16.50 -4.63 -24.62
C ALA A 218 -17.81 -5.42 -24.72
N SER A 219 -17.89 -6.59 -24.07
CA SER A 219 -19.11 -7.40 -24.03
C SER A 219 -20.08 -7.01 -22.91
N GLY A 220 -19.72 -6.07 -22.02
CA GLY A 220 -20.51 -5.71 -20.85
C GLY A 220 -20.50 -6.76 -19.73
N SER A 221 -19.69 -7.81 -19.83
CA SER A 221 -19.63 -8.92 -18.86
C SER A 221 -18.69 -8.67 -17.67
N ALA A 222 -18.06 -7.49 -17.59
CA ALA A 222 -17.17 -7.12 -16.51
C ALA A 222 -17.89 -6.69 -15.20
N GLU A 223 -19.21 -6.57 -15.19
CA GLU A 223 -19.98 -6.12 -14.03
C GLU A 223 -19.74 -6.99 -12.79
N GLY A 224 -19.66 -6.34 -11.60
CA GLY A 224 -19.46 -7.03 -10.33
C GLY A 224 -18.11 -7.72 -10.17
N MET A 225 -17.15 -7.49 -11.07
CA MET A 225 -15.83 -8.10 -10.96
C MET A 225 -15.10 -7.65 -9.70
N ASN A 226 -14.64 -8.62 -8.91
CA ASN A 226 -13.77 -8.37 -7.77
C ASN A 226 -12.41 -7.86 -8.26
N MET A 227 -12.13 -6.59 -8.00
CA MET A 227 -10.95 -5.88 -8.48
C MET A 227 -10.22 -5.19 -7.33
N HIS A 228 -8.98 -4.81 -7.57
CA HIS A 228 -8.20 -3.97 -6.67
C HIS A 228 -7.26 -3.08 -7.46
N CYS A 229 -7.11 -1.84 -7.03
CA CYS A 229 -6.13 -0.91 -7.57
C CYS A 229 -5.23 -0.36 -6.46
N ASP A 230 -3.92 -0.32 -6.72
CA ASP A 230 -2.95 0.44 -5.93
C ASP A 230 -2.63 1.77 -6.66
N ILE A 231 -2.40 2.84 -5.91
CA ILE A 231 -2.04 4.18 -6.43
C ILE A 231 -0.54 4.26 -6.62
N VAL A 232 -0.08 4.58 -7.82
CA VAL A 232 1.35 4.85 -8.06
C VAL A 232 1.73 6.17 -7.41
N VAL A 233 2.62 6.13 -6.42
CA VAL A 233 3.10 7.33 -5.71
C VAL A 233 4.44 7.83 -6.24
N ALA A 234 5.28 6.94 -6.79
CA ALA A 234 6.54 7.30 -7.42
C ALA A 234 6.98 6.24 -8.43
N ALA A 235 7.59 6.69 -9.53
CA ALA A 235 8.25 5.82 -10.52
C ALA A 235 9.70 6.28 -10.69
N ASN A 236 10.64 5.37 -10.46
CA ASN A 236 12.08 5.56 -10.54
C ASN A 236 12.63 6.78 -9.76
N PRO A 237 12.19 7.05 -8.51
CA PRO A 237 12.68 8.20 -7.76
C PRO A 237 14.20 8.11 -7.55
N GLY A 238 14.92 9.13 -8.01
CA GLY A 238 16.38 9.15 -7.90
C GLY A 238 17.11 8.08 -8.73
N GLY A 239 16.45 7.46 -9.72
CA GLY A 239 17.08 6.48 -10.60
C GLY A 239 17.21 5.08 -10.00
N ASP A 240 16.40 4.73 -9.00
CA ASP A 240 16.48 3.46 -8.27
C ASP A 240 15.91 2.23 -9.00
N GLY A 241 15.30 2.42 -10.17
CA GLY A 241 14.71 1.37 -10.98
C GLY A 241 13.45 0.75 -10.39
N LYS A 242 12.68 1.48 -9.56
CA LYS A 242 11.52 0.92 -8.85
C LYS A 242 10.25 1.72 -9.04
N LEU A 243 9.13 1.03 -8.95
CA LEU A 243 7.78 1.58 -8.89
C LEU A 243 7.23 1.37 -7.48
N TYR A 244 6.68 2.44 -6.92
CA TYR A 244 6.11 2.43 -5.58
C TYR A 244 4.61 2.71 -5.69
N LEU A 245 3.81 1.80 -5.15
CA LEU A 245 2.36 1.90 -5.14
C LEU A 245 1.83 1.85 -3.72
N VAL A 246 0.75 2.55 -3.42
CA VAL A 246 0.08 2.53 -2.11
C VAL A 246 -1.37 2.11 -2.31
N GLY A 247 -1.79 1.09 -1.57
CA GLY A 247 -3.17 0.62 -1.57
C GLY A 247 -3.75 0.56 -0.16
N GLY A 248 -5.02 0.94 -0.03
CA GLY A 248 -5.83 0.68 1.16
C GLY A 248 -6.37 -0.75 1.15
N ASN A 249 -6.65 -1.31 2.32
CA ASN A 249 -7.08 -2.70 2.51
C ASN A 249 -6.16 -3.71 1.79
N VAL A 250 -4.86 -3.41 1.79
CA VAL A 250 -3.79 -4.33 1.40
C VAL A 250 -3.17 -4.82 2.68
N LEU A 251 -3.39 -6.10 3.00
CA LEU A 251 -2.95 -6.71 4.27
C LEU A 251 -3.54 -5.99 5.49
N GLN A 252 -4.83 -5.65 5.43
CA GLN A 252 -5.57 -4.96 6.49
C GLN A 252 -5.02 -3.58 6.88
N GLY A 253 -4.37 -2.88 5.96
CA GLY A 253 -3.86 -1.53 6.20
C GLY A 253 -3.68 -0.71 4.93
N VAL A 254 -3.01 0.43 5.08
CA VAL A 254 -2.52 1.23 3.94
C VAL A 254 -1.08 0.84 3.67
N THR A 255 -0.88 -0.04 2.71
CA THR A 255 0.39 -0.74 2.49
C THR A 255 1.01 -0.32 1.17
N MET A 256 2.33 -0.10 1.22
CA MET A 256 3.13 0.16 0.03
C MET A 256 3.51 -1.15 -0.65
N ARG A 257 3.57 -1.14 -1.98
CA ARG A 257 4.07 -2.21 -2.82
C ARG A 257 5.22 -1.69 -3.66
N VAL A 258 6.29 -2.47 -3.75
CA VAL A 258 7.44 -2.17 -4.61
C VAL A 258 7.49 -3.15 -5.77
N LEU A 259 7.54 -2.64 -7.00
CA LEU A 259 7.73 -3.42 -8.22
C LEU A 259 8.97 -2.93 -8.97
N PRO A 260 9.76 -3.82 -9.60
CA PRO A 260 10.92 -3.40 -10.38
C PRO A 260 10.50 -2.75 -11.70
N LEU A 261 11.27 -1.74 -12.13
CA LEU A 261 11.19 -1.11 -13.45
C LEU A 261 12.43 -1.47 -14.27
N ASN A 262 12.27 -1.56 -15.58
CA ASN A 262 13.39 -1.67 -16.50
C ASN A 262 13.97 -0.29 -16.84
N ARG A 263 15.03 -0.26 -17.65
CA ARG A 263 15.70 0.99 -18.05
C ARG A 263 14.82 1.93 -18.88
N SER A 264 13.74 1.43 -19.50
CA SER A 264 12.76 2.27 -20.22
C SER A 264 11.61 2.73 -19.32
N GLY A 265 11.67 2.43 -18.01
CA GLY A 265 10.64 2.81 -17.03
C GLY A 265 9.39 1.93 -17.04
N MET A 266 9.35 0.86 -17.83
CA MET A 266 8.24 -0.10 -17.83
C MET A 266 8.39 -1.10 -16.67
N ILE A 267 7.29 -1.67 -16.21
CA ILE A 267 7.32 -2.68 -15.14
C ILE A 267 8.07 -3.91 -15.65
N TRP A 268 9.11 -4.31 -14.94
CA TRP A 268 9.99 -5.40 -15.36
C TRP A 268 9.52 -6.72 -14.76
N GLY A 269 9.11 -7.67 -15.60
CA GLY A 269 8.70 -8.99 -15.11
C GLY A 269 7.53 -8.90 -14.13
N LEU A 270 6.48 -8.15 -14.49
CA LEU A 270 5.27 -7.95 -13.68
C LEU A 270 4.77 -9.30 -13.12
N PRO A 271 4.79 -9.53 -11.79
CA PRO A 271 4.54 -10.87 -11.26
C PRO A 271 3.09 -11.30 -11.46
N ARG A 272 2.86 -12.35 -12.27
CA ARG A 272 1.52 -12.79 -12.67
C ARG A 272 1.05 -14.06 -11.97
N LYS A 273 -0.23 -14.11 -11.64
CA LYS A 273 -0.91 -15.38 -11.31
C LYS A 273 -0.99 -16.24 -12.58
N THR A 274 -0.80 -17.53 -12.39
CA THR A 274 -0.97 -18.55 -13.43
C THR A 274 -2.28 -19.30 -13.21
N SER A 275 -2.81 -19.94 -14.24
CA SER A 275 -4.02 -20.77 -14.15
C SER A 275 -3.84 -22.00 -13.25
N ASN A 276 -2.62 -22.52 -13.17
CA ASN A 276 -2.21 -23.58 -12.25
C ASN A 276 -1.21 -22.99 -11.24
N PRO A 277 -1.68 -22.29 -10.20
CA PRO A 277 -0.79 -21.74 -9.19
C PRO A 277 -0.18 -22.86 -8.35
N VAL A 278 1.08 -22.69 -7.96
CA VAL A 278 1.68 -23.53 -6.91
C VAL A 278 1.32 -22.92 -5.57
N ASP A 279 0.90 -23.75 -4.62
CA ASP A 279 0.46 -23.28 -3.31
C ASP A 279 1.59 -22.62 -2.52
N CYS A 280 1.29 -21.43 -2.00
CA CYS A 280 2.11 -20.76 -1.00
C CYS A 280 1.84 -21.42 0.37
N GLN A 281 2.85 -22.09 0.90
CA GLN A 281 2.80 -22.78 2.20
C GLN A 281 4.21 -22.87 2.80
N PRO A 282 4.37 -23.18 4.10
CA PRO A 282 5.69 -23.24 4.75
C PRO A 282 6.73 -24.13 4.03
N GLY A 283 6.29 -25.22 3.39
CA GLY A 283 7.16 -26.12 2.61
C GLY A 283 7.52 -25.63 1.20
N ASN A 284 6.96 -24.50 0.75
CA ASN A 284 7.20 -23.91 -0.56
C ASN A 284 7.14 -22.37 -0.51
N ALA A 285 7.97 -21.77 0.34
CA ALA A 285 8.00 -20.33 0.53
C ALA A 285 8.29 -19.54 -0.76
N ALA A 286 8.97 -20.14 -1.75
CA ALA A 286 9.24 -19.51 -3.05
C ALA A 286 7.97 -19.23 -3.88
N ALA A 287 6.87 -19.95 -3.62
CA ALA A 287 5.57 -19.67 -4.23
C ALA A 287 4.84 -18.48 -3.58
N CYS A 288 5.25 -18.07 -2.37
CA CYS A 288 4.63 -16.97 -1.64
C CYS A 288 5.09 -15.62 -2.18
N SER A 289 4.18 -14.90 -2.82
CA SER A 289 4.43 -13.52 -3.27
C SER A 289 3.13 -12.75 -3.34
N PHE A 290 3.00 -11.69 -2.53
CA PHE A 290 1.87 -10.77 -2.60
C PHE A 290 1.88 -9.93 -3.87
N ASN A 291 3.00 -9.83 -4.59
CA ASN A 291 3.11 -9.14 -5.88
C ASN A 291 2.50 -9.95 -7.02
N ARG A 292 2.33 -11.27 -6.84
CA ARG A 292 1.77 -12.17 -7.84
C ARG A 292 0.26 -12.00 -7.95
N GLN A 293 -0.19 -11.21 -8.93
CA GLN A 293 -1.60 -10.90 -9.16
C GLN A 293 -1.99 -11.08 -10.63
N ASP A 294 -3.28 -11.10 -10.92
CA ASP A 294 -3.78 -10.98 -12.29
C ASP A 294 -3.85 -9.49 -12.67
N TRP A 295 -2.69 -8.88 -12.93
CA TRP A 295 -2.58 -7.48 -13.32
C TRP A 295 -3.21 -7.26 -14.70
N VAL A 296 -4.26 -6.45 -14.78
CA VAL A 296 -5.09 -6.35 -15.97
C VAL A 296 -5.25 -4.93 -16.51
N ALA A 297 -4.99 -3.91 -15.70
CA ALA A 297 -5.20 -2.53 -16.12
C ALA A 297 -4.19 -1.57 -15.48
N LEU A 298 -3.75 -0.61 -16.28
CA LEU A 298 -3.14 0.62 -15.82
C LEU A 298 -4.10 1.76 -16.16
N LEU A 299 -4.69 2.40 -15.16
CA LEU A 299 -5.48 3.62 -15.38
C LEU A 299 -4.52 4.80 -15.36
N LYS A 300 -4.26 5.33 -16.56
CA LYS A 300 -3.33 6.44 -16.75
C LYS A 300 -4.00 7.77 -16.48
N LEU A 301 -3.44 8.54 -15.56
CA LEU A 301 -3.89 9.90 -15.30
C LEU A 301 -3.65 10.75 -16.55
N LYS A 302 -4.72 11.31 -17.12
CA LYS A 302 -4.64 12.20 -18.28
C LYS A 302 -3.93 13.50 -17.87
N PRO A 303 -3.26 14.19 -18.81
CA PRO A 303 -2.77 15.53 -18.57
C PRO A 303 -3.92 16.46 -18.19
N LEU A 304 -3.84 17.07 -17.01
CA LEU A 304 -4.81 18.00 -16.48
C LEU A 304 -4.13 19.34 -16.20
N PRO A 305 -4.86 20.47 -16.29
CA PRO A 305 -4.36 21.76 -15.83
C PRO A 305 -3.87 21.67 -14.38
N ALA A 306 -2.86 22.47 -14.03
CA ALA A 306 -2.40 22.53 -12.66
C ALA A 306 -3.57 22.89 -11.71
N PRO A 307 -3.67 22.24 -10.55
CA PRO A 307 -4.78 22.47 -9.64
C PRO A 307 -4.71 23.90 -9.08
N SER A 308 -5.87 24.57 -9.03
CA SER A 308 -6.03 25.88 -8.41
C SER A 308 -6.34 25.74 -6.91
N GLY A 309 -5.77 26.63 -6.09
CA GLY A 309 -6.02 26.67 -4.63
C GLY A 309 -5.33 25.54 -3.84
N PRO A 310 -5.48 25.49 -2.50
CA PRO A 310 -4.93 24.42 -1.66
C PRO A 310 -5.66 23.08 -1.86
N LEU A 311 -5.25 22.03 -1.14
CA LEU A 311 -6.01 20.76 -1.10
C LEU A 311 -7.41 21.00 -0.51
N PRO A 312 -8.48 20.42 -1.08
CA PRO A 312 -9.84 20.51 -0.54
C PRO A 312 -9.90 20.06 0.91
N MET A 313 -10.30 20.95 1.82
CA MET A 313 -10.47 20.70 3.25
C MET A 313 -11.84 20.07 3.54
N PRO A 314 -11.96 19.13 4.51
CA PRO A 314 -13.27 18.74 5.03
C PRO A 314 -14.02 19.96 5.60
N ASP A 315 -15.30 20.10 5.26
CA ASP A 315 -16.17 21.22 5.70
C ASP A 315 -16.34 21.31 7.23
N THR A 316 -15.97 20.26 7.97
CA THR A 316 -16.16 20.15 9.43
C THR A 316 -15.04 20.78 10.27
N LEU A 317 -14.02 21.37 9.66
CA LEU A 317 -12.84 21.90 10.35
C LEU A 317 -12.94 23.41 10.58
N SER A 318 -14.01 23.86 11.24
CA SER A 318 -14.09 25.21 11.81
C SER A 318 -13.31 25.33 13.13
N GLN A 319 -12.72 24.24 13.63
CA GLN A 319 -11.86 24.20 14.81
C GLN A 319 -10.38 24.19 14.42
N GLN A 320 -9.56 24.97 15.15
CA GLN A 320 -8.10 25.03 15.00
C GLN A 320 -7.38 23.73 15.42
N CYS A 321 -8.13 22.69 15.82
CA CYS A 321 -7.58 21.38 16.11
C CYS A 321 -8.45 20.24 15.56
N CYS A 322 -7.82 19.09 15.26
CA CYS A 322 -8.48 17.85 14.82
C CYS A 322 -8.09 16.65 15.68
N THR A 323 -9.06 15.77 15.96
CA THR A 323 -8.82 14.45 16.58
C THR A 323 -8.46 13.39 15.54
N GLN A 324 -9.05 13.49 14.35
CA GLN A 324 -8.73 12.71 13.15
C GLN A 324 -8.37 13.68 12.03
N CYS A 325 -7.08 13.96 11.90
CA CYS A 325 -6.63 15.02 11.01
C CYS A 325 -6.71 14.59 9.54
N PRO A 326 -7.08 15.52 8.65
CA PRO A 326 -6.94 15.28 7.23
C PRO A 326 -5.45 15.21 6.88
N LEU A 327 -5.10 14.37 5.90
CA LEU A 327 -3.73 14.20 5.47
C LEU A 327 -3.55 14.60 3.99
N PRO A 328 -2.40 15.20 3.60
CA PRO A 328 -1.45 15.85 4.50
C PRO A 328 -2.13 16.96 5.31
N MET A 329 -1.63 17.19 6.52
CA MET A 329 -2.22 18.14 7.46
C MET A 329 -1.89 19.58 7.01
N PRO A 330 -2.85 20.52 6.99
CA PRO A 330 -2.60 21.94 6.74
C PRO A 330 -1.61 22.54 7.74
N ALA A 331 -0.86 23.56 7.32
CA ALA A 331 0.21 24.14 8.13
C ALA A 331 -0.28 24.82 9.43
N ASP A 332 -1.50 25.34 9.44
CA ASP A 332 -2.15 26.03 10.57
C ASP A 332 -3.01 25.09 11.44
N MET A 333 -3.23 23.86 10.99
CA MET A 333 -4.03 22.86 11.70
C MET A 333 -3.19 22.14 12.76
N LYS A 334 -3.71 22.06 13.98
CA LYS A 334 -3.08 21.32 15.08
C LYS A 334 -3.90 20.07 15.43
N ARG A 335 -3.29 19.12 16.13
CA ARG A 335 -4.05 18.03 16.76
C ARG A 335 -4.66 18.51 18.06
N CYS A 336 -5.88 18.08 18.34
CA CYS A 336 -6.50 18.40 19.63
C CYS A 336 -5.69 17.73 20.74
N PRO A 337 -5.50 18.39 21.91
CA PRO A 337 -4.84 17.77 23.04
C PRO A 337 -5.59 16.49 23.42
N VAL A 338 -4.84 15.42 23.65
CA VAL A 338 -5.41 14.15 24.15
C VAL A 338 -5.98 14.45 25.52
N LEU A 339 -7.31 14.38 25.67
CA LEU A 339 -7.92 14.39 27.00
C LEU A 339 -7.48 13.11 27.70
N GLU A 340 -6.49 13.22 28.59
CA GLU A 340 -6.17 12.13 29.52
C GLU A 340 -7.47 11.79 30.27
N ARG A 341 -7.93 10.55 30.15
CA ARG A 341 -9.00 10.07 31.03
C ARG A 341 -8.51 10.25 32.46
N PRO A 342 -9.30 10.85 33.38
CA PRO A 342 -8.99 10.80 34.79
C PRO A 342 -8.79 9.33 35.17
N VAL A 343 -7.66 9.03 35.80
CA VAL A 343 -7.43 7.73 36.43
C VAL A 343 -8.58 7.52 37.41
N ASP A 344 -9.44 6.53 37.15
CA ASP A 344 -10.50 6.15 38.07
C ASP A 344 -9.92 5.99 39.47
N MET A 345 -10.47 6.74 40.43
CA MET A 345 -10.18 6.53 41.85
C MET A 345 -10.42 5.05 42.15
N GLN A 346 -9.36 4.36 42.61
CA GLN A 346 -9.51 3.03 43.18
C GLN A 346 -10.61 3.05 44.25
N PRO A 347 -11.52 2.05 44.28
CA PRO A 347 -12.43 1.91 45.40
C PRO A 347 -11.59 1.72 46.67
N GLY A 348 -11.81 2.61 47.63
CA GLY A 348 -11.08 2.66 48.89
C GLY A 348 -11.06 1.30 49.56
N SER A 349 -9.86 0.89 49.94
CA SER A 349 -9.62 -0.16 50.93
C SER A 349 -10.35 0.24 52.22
N SER A 350 -11.44 -0.46 52.53
CA SER A 350 -11.95 -0.55 53.90
C SER A 350 -11.41 -1.82 54.53
N ALA A 351 -10.50 -1.63 55.49
CA ALA A 351 -10.18 -2.56 56.56
C ALA A 351 -9.63 -1.75 57.76
N PRO A 352 -9.76 -2.22 59.01
CA PRO A 352 -10.36 -3.48 59.46
C PRO A 352 -11.75 -3.34 60.10
#